data_AF-A0A1Q7XYF0-F1
#
_entry.id   AF-A0A1Q7XYF0-F1
#
_cell.length_a   1.000
_cell.length_b   1.000
_cell.length_c   1.000
_cell.angle_alpha   90.00
_cell.angle_beta   90.00
_cell.angle_gamma   90.00
#
_symmetry.space_group_name_H-M   'P 1'
#
loop_
_entity.id
_entity.type
_entity.pdbx_description
1 polymer ?
#
loop_
_entity_poly.entity_id
_entity_poly.type
_entity_poly.pdbx_seq_one_letter_code
_entity_poly.pdbx_strand_id
1 'polypeptide(L)' 'MEDGRRAAVIADLVGSFETYVAEHRVCDGLAGSIVEVTENGARWGVAWVECVDCNVHWERRLAV' A
#
# COMPACT_ATOMS: atom_id res chain seq x y z
N MET A 1 20.40 9.48 6.18
CA MET A 1 19.59 8.67 7.13
C MET A 1 18.12 8.65 6.74
N GLU A 2 17.60 9.68 6.07
CA GLU A 2 16.23 9.74 5.53
C GLU A 2 15.93 8.67 4.45
N ASP A 3 16.85 8.44 3.52
CA ASP A 3 16.69 7.39 2.49
C ASP A 3 16.54 5.98 3.05
N GLY A 4 17.24 5.67 4.16
CA GLY A 4 17.16 4.36 4.80
C GLY A 4 15.81 4.13 5.50
N ARG A 5 15.27 5.16 6.13
CA ARG A 5 13.93 5.12 6.74
C ARG A 5 12.84 4.99 5.68
N ARG A 6 12.95 5.77 4.60
CA ARG A 6 12.05 5.67 3.44
C ARG A 6 12.06 4.27 2.84
N ALA A 7 13.23 3.70 2.59
CA ALA A 7 13.35 2.34 2.04
C ALA A 7 12.70 1.29 2.96
N ALA A 8 12.87 1.40 4.28
CA ALA A 8 12.23 0.50 5.24
C ALA A 8 10.71 0.62 5.24
N VAL A 9 10.18 1.86 5.16
CA VAL A 9 8.73 2.10 5.07
C VAL A 9 8.14 1.50 3.79
N ILE A 10 8.79 1.73 2.64
CA ILE A 10 8.31 1.15 1.37
C ILE A 10 8.38 -0.39 1.41
N ALA A 11 9.43 -0.97 2.01
CA ALA A 11 9.52 -2.42 2.16
C ALA A 11 8.40 -3.02 3.03
N ASP A 12 8.01 -2.36 4.14
CA ASP A 12 6.87 -2.79 4.98
C ASP A 12 5.54 -2.74 4.20
N LEU A 13 5.35 -1.67 3.41
CA LEU A 13 4.18 -1.51 2.56
C LEU A 13 4.11 -2.57 1.46
N VAL A 14 5.24 -2.88 0.81
CA VAL A 14 5.33 -3.94 -0.20
C VAL A 14 4.97 -5.29 0.42
N GLY A 15 5.55 -5.67 1.56
CA GLY A 15 5.24 -6.95 2.19
C GLY A 15 3.77 -7.07 2.63
N SER A 16 3.18 -5.98 3.14
CA SER A 16 1.76 -5.94 3.48
C SER A 16 0.87 -6.05 2.25
N PHE A 17 1.22 -5.34 1.17
CA PHE A 17 0.51 -5.37 -0.10
C PHE A 17 0.54 -6.76 -0.74
N GLU A 18 1.71 -7.39 -0.82
CA GLU A 18 1.88 -8.74 -1.39
C GLU A 18 1.06 -9.77 -0.62
N THR A 19 1.06 -9.68 0.71
CA THR A 19 0.24 -10.56 1.56
C THR A 19 -1.24 -10.41 1.24
N TYR A 20 -1.74 -9.17 1.21
CA TYR A 20 -3.16 -8.91 0.97
C TYR A 20 -3.61 -9.31 -0.45
N VAL A 21 -2.77 -9.03 -1.45
CA VAL A 21 -3.03 -9.44 -2.84
C VAL A 21 -3.02 -10.96 -2.96
N ALA A 22 -2.10 -11.67 -2.29
CA ALA A 22 -2.06 -13.13 -2.34
C ALA A 22 -3.36 -13.78 -1.82
N GLU A 23 -4.00 -13.18 -0.82
CA GLU A 23 -5.30 -13.61 -0.27
C GLU A 23 -6.46 -13.36 -1.26
N HIS A 24 -6.36 -12.33 -2.11
CA HIS A 24 -7.47 -11.87 -2.96
C HIS A 24 -7.22 -12.01 -4.48
N ARG A 25 -6.09 -12.60 -4.90
CA ARG A 25 -5.64 -12.72 -6.31
C ARG A 25 -6.60 -13.45 -7.25
N VAL A 26 -7.66 -14.05 -6.72
CA VAL A 26 -8.70 -14.75 -7.48
C VAL A 26 -9.77 -13.78 -8.01
N CYS A 27 -9.87 -12.55 -7.49
CA CYS A 27 -10.78 -11.53 -8.00
C CYS A 27 -10.19 -10.88 -9.28
N ASP A 28 -10.89 -10.96 -10.41
CA ASP A 28 -10.44 -10.43 -11.72
C ASP A 28 -10.33 -8.89 -11.72
N GLY A 29 -11.17 -8.21 -10.94
CA GLY A 29 -11.17 -6.76 -10.76
C GLY A 29 -10.24 -6.23 -9.66
N LEU A 30 -9.25 -7.02 -9.21
CA LEU A 30 -8.32 -6.58 -8.17
C LEU A 30 -7.35 -5.52 -8.72
N ALA A 31 -7.43 -4.30 -8.19
CA ALA A 31 -6.52 -3.21 -8.46
C ALA A 31 -5.77 -2.81 -7.18
N GLY A 32 -4.56 -2.26 -7.34
CA GLY A 32 -3.79 -1.81 -6.19
C GLY A 32 -2.54 -1.06 -6.60
N SER A 33 -2.04 -0.22 -5.72
CA SER A 33 -0.80 0.53 -5.93
C SER A 33 -0.13 0.90 -4.61
N ILE A 34 1.18 1.14 -4.69
CA ILE A 34 1.95 1.75 -3.62
C ILE A 34 2.39 3.13 -4.10
N VAL A 35 2.04 4.17 -3.36
CA VAL A 35 2.30 5.57 -3.70
C VAL A 35 2.86 6.32 -2.51
N GLU A 36 3.64 7.36 -2.78
CA GLU A 36 4.03 8.32 -1.77
C GLU A 36 3.20 9.59 -1.92
N VAL A 37 2.66 10.07 -0.81
CA VAL A 37 1.83 11.27 -0.76
C VAL A 37 2.38 12.23 0.29
N THR A 38 2.23 13.53 0.06
CA THR A 38 2.50 14.54 1.08
C THR A 38 1.16 15.09 1.55
N GLU A 39 0.87 14.94 2.84
CA GLU A 39 -0.37 15.38 3.46
C GLU A 39 -0.05 16.20 4.71
N ASN A 40 -0.57 17.41 4.80
CA ASN A 40 -0.30 18.36 5.90
C ASN A 40 1.20 18.59 6.17
N GLY A 41 2.02 18.57 5.12
CA GLY A 41 3.48 18.76 5.21
C GLY A 41 4.27 17.52 5.65
N ALA A 42 3.61 16.39 5.93
CA ALA A 42 4.25 15.11 6.24
C ALA A 42 4.21 14.18 5.02
N ARG A 43 5.30 13.43 4.78
CA ARG A 43 5.36 12.42 3.72
C ARG A 43 4.88 11.07 4.25
N TRP A 44 4.07 10.40 3.46
CA TRP A 44 3.49 9.10 3.77
C TRP A 44 3.70 8.14 2.60
N GLY A 45 4.01 6.90 2.90
CA GLY A 45 3.82 5.80 1.98
C GLY A 45 2.44 5.21 2.19
N VAL A 46 1.72 4.96 1.10
CA VAL A 46 0.37 4.39 1.10
C VAL A 46 0.36 3.19 0.17
N ALA A 47 -0.04 2.04 0.69
CA ALA A 47 -0.39 0.87 -0.11
C ALA A 47 -1.91 0.70 -0.05
N TRP A 48 -2.54 0.51 -1.19
CA TRP A 48 -3.97 0.27 -1.26
C TRP A 48 -4.27 -0.87 -2.24
N VAL A 49 -5.36 -1.58 -1.96
CA VAL A 49 -5.94 -2.62 -2.81
C VAL A 49 -7.45 -2.42 -2.80
N GLU A 50 -8.05 -2.45 -3.98
CA GLU A 50 -9.50 -2.43 -4.15
C GLU A 50 -9.93 -3.54 -5.11
N CYS A 51 -11.15 -4.03 -4.92
CA CYS A 51 -11.82 -4.87 -5.90
C CYS A 51 -13.30 -4.51 -5.92
N VAL A 52 -13.77 -4.00 -7.06
CA VAL A 52 -15.17 -3.57 -7.23
C VAL A 52 -16.11 -4.77 -7.18
N ASP A 53 -15.73 -5.91 -7.77
CA ASP A 53 -16.56 -7.12 -7.80
C ASP A 53 -16.74 -7.75 -6.41
N CYS A 54 -15.69 -7.70 -5.60
CA CYS A 54 -15.63 -8.30 -4.27
C CYS A 54 -16.03 -7.28 -3.17
N ASN A 55 -16.28 -6.01 -3.54
CA ASN A 55 -16.48 -4.85 -2.63
C ASN A 55 -15.42 -4.79 -1.52
N VAL A 56 -14.18 -5.13 -1.89
CA VAL A 56 -13.02 -5.12 -1.00
C VAL A 56 -12.31 -3.79 -1.15
N HIS A 57 -11.97 -3.17 -0.02
CA HIS A 57 -11.07 -2.02 0.04
C HIS A 57 -10.15 -2.21 1.24
N TRP A 58 -8.85 -2.19 0.98
CA TRP A 58 -7.81 -2.21 1.98
C TRP A 58 -6.82 -1.08 1.70
N GLU A 59 -6.42 -0.40 2.77
CA GLU A 59 -5.41 0.65 2.73
C GLU A 59 -4.52 0.52 3.96
N ARG A 60 -3.21 0.72 3.76
CA ARG A 60 -2.22 0.86 4.82
C ARG A 60 -1.37 2.09 4.55
N ARG A 61 -1.20 2.91 5.59
CA ARG A 61 -0.46 4.18 5.52
C ARG A 61 0.61 4.22 6.60
N LEU A 62 1.82 4.62 6.24
CA LEU A 62 2.99 4.73 7.12
C LEU A 62 3.74 6.04 6.89
N ALA A 63 4.20 6.67 7.98
CA ALA A 63 4.96 7.92 7.91
C ALA A 63 6.39 7.64 7.44
N VAL A 64 6.82 8.35 6.40
CA VAL A 64 8.18 8.28 5.84
C VAL A 64 9.15 9.09 6.69
#